data_AF-A0A645ICV2-F1
#
_entry.id   AF-A0A645ICV2-F1
#
_cell.length_a   1.000
_cell.length_b   1.000
_cell.length_c   1.000
_cell.angle_alpha   90.00
_cell.angle_beta   90.00
_cell.angle_gamma   90.00
#
_symmetry.space_group_name_H-M   'P 1'
#
loop_
_entity.id
_entity.type
_entity.pdbx_description
1 polymer ?
#
loop_
_entity_poly.entity_id
_entity_poly.type
_entity_poly.pdbx_seq_one_letter_code
_entity_poly.pdbx_strand_id
1 'polypeptide(L)'
;MAEQVKNLPITKVCGPAMGGVIVSYELARQLGVESIFTERKDGEMQLRRGFTVGKGDKVLIAEDVITTGKSTMETVRALENLGAEVIGAACIADRRAADCDFALPVYAALKLAIDSYEPNDCPICQEGKLQLEKPGSRDLPAAK
;
A
#
# COMPACT_ATOMS: atom_id res chain seq x y z
N MET A 1 13.71 1.56 -5.82
CA MET A 1 12.45 2.27 -6.12
C MET A 1 12.69 3.65 -6.70
N ALA A 2 13.40 4.55 -6.00
CA ALA A 2 13.62 5.93 -6.47
C ALA A 2 14.08 6.03 -7.94
N GLU A 3 15.09 5.24 -8.33
CA GLU A 3 15.58 5.19 -9.73
C GLU A 3 14.51 4.81 -10.76
N GLN A 4 13.54 3.97 -10.40
CA GLN A 4 12.46 3.54 -11.31
C GLN A 4 11.45 4.68 -11.57
N VAL A 5 11.29 5.59 -10.61
CA VAL A 5 10.24 6.62 -10.62
C VAL A 5 10.77 8.05 -10.77
N LYS A 6 12.09 8.25 -10.79
CA LYS A 6 12.73 9.58 -10.79
C LYS A 6 12.34 10.51 -11.95
N ASN A 7 11.91 9.93 -13.08
CA ASN A 7 11.51 10.68 -14.27
C ASN A 7 9.99 10.89 -14.35
N LEU A 8 9.23 10.38 -13.38
CA LEU A 8 7.80 10.64 -13.30
C LEU A 8 7.56 12.07 -12.78
N PRO A 9 6.48 12.73 -13.21
CA PRO A 9 6.14 14.08 -12.79
C PRO A 9 5.53 14.11 -11.38
N ILE A 10 6.23 13.57 -10.37
CA ILE A 10 5.74 13.44 -9.00
C ILE A 10 5.83 14.80 -8.30
N THR A 11 4.75 15.26 -7.68
CA THR A 11 4.75 16.46 -6.83
C THR A 11 4.73 16.12 -5.34
N LYS A 12 4.19 14.95 -4.97
CA LYS A 12 4.13 14.44 -3.59
C LYS A 12 4.18 12.92 -3.55
N VAL A 13 4.66 12.36 -2.45
CA VAL A 13 4.55 10.93 -2.15
C VAL A 13 3.63 10.74 -0.95
N CYS A 14 2.64 9.85 -1.07
CA CYS A 14 1.69 9.58 0.00
C CYS A 14 1.85 8.16 0.55
N GLY A 15 2.03 8.03 1.86
CA GLY A 15 2.04 6.74 2.56
C GLY A 15 0.69 6.42 3.22
N PRO A 16 0.09 5.25 3.02
CA PRO A 16 -1.03 4.79 3.84
C PRO A 16 -0.52 4.39 5.23
N ALA A 17 -1.06 5.00 6.28
CA ALA A 17 -0.61 4.75 7.64
C ALA A 17 -1.05 3.36 8.16
N MET A 18 -0.21 2.64 8.91
CA MET A 18 1.12 3.06 9.41
C MET A 18 2.30 2.60 8.53
N GLY A 19 2.20 1.45 7.87
CA GLY A 19 3.32 0.81 7.17
C GLY A 19 3.95 1.67 6.07
N GLY A 20 3.13 2.45 5.36
CA GLY A 20 3.60 3.32 4.27
C GLY A 20 4.27 4.62 4.72
N VAL A 21 4.16 5.04 5.98
CA VAL A 21 4.61 6.37 6.43
C VAL A 21 6.12 6.55 6.28
N ILE A 22 6.91 5.57 6.75
CA ILE A 22 8.37 5.65 6.65
C ILE A 22 8.82 5.48 5.21
N VAL A 23 8.14 4.61 4.45
CA VAL A 23 8.47 4.35 3.05
C VAL A 23 8.20 5.59 2.18
N SER A 24 7.07 6.26 2.39
CA SER A 24 6.75 7.51 1.70
C SER A 24 7.74 8.61 2.07
N TYR A 25 8.08 8.74 3.36
CA TYR A 25 9.04 9.73 3.83
C TYR A 25 10.40 9.57 3.15
N GLU A 26 10.94 8.36 3.16
CA GLU A 26 12.28 8.10 2.61
C GLU A 26 12.29 8.20 1.07
N LEU A 27 11.24 7.72 0.40
CA LEU A 27 11.14 7.86 -1.05
C LEU A 27 10.99 9.34 -1.47
N ALA A 28 10.15 10.10 -0.78
CA ALA A 28 9.98 11.53 -1.05
C ALA A 28 11.29 12.31 -0.84
N ARG A 29 12.03 11.99 0.22
CA ARG A 29 13.34 12.57 0.52
C ARG A 29 14.33 12.37 -0.64
N GLN A 30 14.36 11.18 -1.24
CA GLN A 30 15.22 10.89 -2.40
C GLN A 30 14.75 11.59 -3.68
N LEU A 31 13.45 11.83 -3.83
CA LEU A 31 12.86 12.51 -4.98
C LEU A 31 12.85 14.04 -4.84
N GLY A 32 13.15 14.58 -3.65
CA GLY A 32 13.13 16.02 -3.39
C GLY A 32 11.72 16.62 -3.36
N VAL A 33 10.71 15.82 -3.01
CA VAL A 33 9.29 16.22 -2.97
C VAL A 33 8.71 16.04 -1.57
N GLU A 34 7.52 16.57 -1.34
CA GLU A 34 6.84 16.46 -0.05
C GLU A 34 6.35 15.02 0.21
N SER A 35 6.52 14.53 1.44
CA SER A 35 5.86 13.32 1.93
C SER A 35 4.64 13.69 2.74
N ILE A 36 3.52 13.04 2.42
CA ILE A 36 2.26 13.11 3.17
C ILE A 36 1.82 11.68 3.54
N PHE A 37 0.81 11.55 4.39
CA PHE A 37 0.21 10.25 4.66
C PHE A 37 -1.30 10.35 4.92
N THR A 38 -2.01 9.31 4.52
CA THR A 38 -3.42 9.11 4.90
C THR A 38 -3.49 8.19 6.11
N GLU A 39 -4.48 8.39 6.98
CA GLU A 39 -4.71 7.52 8.13
C GLU A 39 -6.19 7.10 8.18
N ARG A 40 -6.47 5.96 8.82
CA ARG A 40 -7.85 5.54 9.05
C ARG A 40 -8.46 6.32 10.20
N LYS A 41 -9.63 6.91 9.96
CA LYS A 41 -10.50 7.49 10.96
C LYS A 41 -11.88 6.87 10.78
N ASP A 42 -12.42 6.26 11.83
CA ASP A 42 -13.76 5.68 11.84
C ASP A 42 -14.00 4.68 10.69
N GLY A 43 -12.95 3.92 10.35
CA GLY A 43 -12.95 2.90 9.28
C GLY A 43 -12.56 3.41 7.89
N GLU A 44 -12.60 4.72 7.66
CA GLU A 44 -12.35 5.35 6.36
C GLU A 44 -10.93 5.90 6.25
N MET A 45 -10.32 5.74 5.07
CA MET A 45 -9.02 6.33 4.76
C MET A 45 -9.18 7.83 4.48
N GLN A 46 -8.44 8.68 5.21
CA GLN A 46 -8.56 10.14 5.10
C GLN A 46 -7.18 10.81 5.10
N LEU A 47 -7.03 11.91 4.35
CA LEU A 47 -5.89 12.81 4.49
C LEU A 47 -6.13 13.75 5.68
N ARG A 48 -5.22 13.77 6.64
CA ARG A 48 -5.37 14.48 7.93
C ARG A 48 -4.09 15.23 8.27
N ARG A 49 -3.92 15.64 9.54
CA ARG A 49 -2.69 16.26 10.08
C ARG A 49 -2.27 17.59 9.44
N GLY A 50 -3.18 18.26 8.74
CA GLY A 50 -2.93 19.54 8.08
C GLY A 50 -2.25 19.42 6.72
N PHE A 51 -2.08 18.20 6.19
CA PHE A 51 -1.64 18.00 4.81
C PHE A 51 -2.70 18.50 3.83
N THR A 52 -2.23 18.99 2.69
CA THR A 52 -3.07 19.44 1.60
C THR A 52 -2.65 18.77 0.31
N VAL A 53 -3.65 18.47 -0.52
CA VAL A 53 -3.49 18.06 -1.91
C VAL A 53 -4.59 18.72 -2.73
N GLY A 54 -4.37 18.88 -4.02
CA GLY A 54 -5.40 19.43 -4.90
C GLY A 54 -5.08 19.30 -6.38
N LYS A 55 -5.81 20.06 -7.18
CA LYS A 55 -5.64 20.08 -8.64
C LYS A 55 -4.20 20.42 -9.02
N GLY A 56 -3.60 19.57 -9.85
CA GLY A 56 -2.23 19.70 -10.30
C GLY A 56 -1.22 18.88 -9.48
N ASP A 57 -1.62 18.37 -8.30
CA ASP A 57 -0.80 17.39 -7.60
C ASP A 57 -0.82 16.04 -8.30
N LYS A 58 0.37 15.50 -8.50
CA LYS A 58 0.62 14.18 -9.07
C LYS A 58 1.27 13.33 -8.00
N VAL A 59 0.46 12.48 -7.38
CA VAL A 59 0.84 11.76 -6.17
C VAL A 59 1.27 10.34 -6.50
N LEU A 60 2.43 9.94 -5.99
CA LEU A 60 2.87 8.55 -5.97
C LEU A 60 2.52 7.95 -4.60
N ILE A 61 1.78 6.85 -4.56
CA ILE A 61 1.57 6.14 -3.28
C ILE A 61 2.80 5.30 -2.96
N ALA A 62 3.25 5.28 -1.70
CA ALA A 62 4.38 4.46 -1.25
C ALA A 62 3.98 3.57 -0.08
N GLU A 63 4.18 2.25 -0.21
CA GLU A 63 3.88 1.25 0.82
C GLU A 63 5.07 0.36 1.14
N ASP A 64 5.09 -0.23 2.33
CA ASP A 64 6.00 -1.31 2.67
C ASP A 64 5.70 -2.56 1.85
N VAL A 65 4.44 -3.01 1.86
CA VAL A 65 4.00 -4.21 1.16
C VAL A 65 2.63 -4.02 0.50
N ILE A 66 2.54 -4.34 -0.79
CA ILE A 66 1.25 -4.41 -1.48
C ILE A 66 0.84 -5.87 -1.60
N THR A 67 -0.32 -6.21 -1.01
CA THR A 67 -0.94 -7.54 -1.05
C THR A 67 -2.15 -7.56 -1.97
N THR A 68 -3.33 -7.21 -1.47
CA THR A 68 -4.54 -7.07 -2.31
C THR A 68 -4.68 -5.68 -2.93
N GLY A 69 -3.83 -4.73 -2.52
CA GLY A 69 -3.93 -3.33 -2.95
C GLY A 69 -5.10 -2.55 -2.33
N LYS A 70 -5.89 -3.14 -1.43
CA LYS A 70 -7.08 -2.49 -0.84
C LYS A 70 -6.73 -1.15 -0.16
N SER A 71 -5.72 -1.14 0.72
CA SER A 71 -5.30 0.09 1.40
C SER A 71 -4.85 1.15 0.40
N THR A 72 -4.07 0.74 -0.61
CA THR A 72 -3.61 1.62 -1.69
C THR A 72 -4.80 2.27 -2.41
N MET A 73 -5.79 1.48 -2.82
CA MET A 73 -6.94 1.99 -3.57
C MET A 73 -7.89 2.86 -2.72
N GLU A 74 -7.97 2.63 -1.40
CA GLU A 74 -8.67 3.54 -0.51
C GLU A 74 -7.93 4.88 -0.36
N THR A 75 -6.60 4.86 -0.32
CA THR A 75 -5.78 6.08 -0.39
C THR A 75 -5.94 6.80 -1.73
N VAL A 76 -6.03 6.08 -2.86
CA VAL A 76 -6.33 6.66 -4.18
C VAL A 76 -7.61 7.49 -4.10
N ARG A 77 -8.71 6.86 -3.65
CA ARG A 77 -10.01 7.54 -3.55
C ARG A 77 -9.95 8.76 -2.62
N ALA A 78 -9.26 8.64 -1.49
CA ALA A 78 -9.12 9.75 -0.54
C ALA A 78 -8.41 10.96 -1.16
N LEU A 79 -7.39 10.74 -1.99
CA LEU A 79 -6.62 11.80 -2.64
C LEU A 79 -7.34 12.37 -3.87
N GLU A 80 -7.95 11.51 -4.70
CA GLU A 80 -8.70 11.93 -5.89
C GLU A 80 -9.96 12.73 -5.53
N ASN A 81 -10.63 12.39 -4.42
CA ASN A 81 -11.75 13.18 -3.89
C ASN A 81 -11.33 14.61 -3.48
N LEU A 82 -10.04 14.83 -3.22
CA LEU A 82 -9.47 16.15 -2.93
C LEU A 82 -8.92 16.84 -4.20
N GLY A 83 -9.03 16.20 -5.37
CA GLY A 83 -8.65 16.74 -6.67
C GLY A 83 -7.23 16.44 -7.13
N ALA A 84 -6.49 15.59 -6.40
CA ALA A 84 -5.17 15.12 -6.82
C ALA A 84 -5.27 14.01 -7.88
N GLU A 85 -4.20 13.84 -8.66
CA GLU A 85 -4.04 12.73 -9.61
C GLU A 85 -3.08 11.70 -9.03
N VAL A 86 -3.53 10.45 -8.83
CA VAL A 86 -2.63 9.38 -8.39
C VAL A 86 -2.03 8.69 -9.61
N ILE A 87 -0.71 8.79 -9.76
CA ILE A 87 -0.01 8.37 -10.99
C ILE A 87 0.63 6.98 -10.89
N GLY A 88 0.56 6.34 -9.73
CA GLY A 88 1.12 5.02 -9.50
C GLY A 88 1.29 4.67 -8.02
N ALA A 89 1.80 3.47 -7.77
CA ALA A 89 2.23 3.03 -6.46
C ALA A 89 3.67 2.49 -6.50
N ALA A 90 4.44 2.73 -5.45
CA ALA A 90 5.74 2.13 -5.23
C ALA A 90 5.72 1.32 -3.93
N CYS A 91 6.40 0.18 -3.91
CA CYS A 91 6.48 -0.63 -2.69
C CYS A 91 7.81 -1.38 -2.54
N ILE A 92 8.17 -1.67 -1.29
CA ILE A 92 9.36 -2.50 -1.02
C ILE A 92 9.08 -3.92 -1.50
N ALA A 93 7.95 -4.51 -1.09
CA ALA A 93 7.54 -5.85 -1.48
C ALA A 93 6.19 -5.85 -2.20
N ASP A 94 6.20 -6.31 -3.45
CA ASP A 94 4.99 -6.66 -4.20
C ASP A 94 4.68 -8.14 -3.98
N ARG A 95 3.60 -8.39 -3.25
CA ARG A 95 3.07 -9.73 -2.92
C ARG A 95 1.67 -9.95 -3.52
N ARG A 96 1.31 -9.15 -4.53
CA ARG A 96 0.02 -9.33 -5.22
C ARG A 96 -0.05 -10.71 -5.86
N ALA A 97 -1.23 -11.31 -5.80
CA ALA A 97 -1.56 -12.48 -6.60
C ALA A 97 -1.49 -12.12 -8.10
N ALA A 98 -1.25 -13.11 -8.95
CA ALA A 98 -1.09 -12.89 -10.39
C ALA A 98 -2.34 -12.29 -11.06
N ASP A 99 -3.51 -12.58 -10.50
CA ASP A 99 -4.84 -12.14 -10.91
C ASP A 99 -5.34 -10.91 -10.12
N CYS A 100 -4.49 -10.27 -9.32
CA CYS A 100 -4.86 -9.07 -8.58
C CYS A 100 -5.21 -7.93 -9.55
N ASP A 101 -6.50 -7.59 -9.63
CA ASP A 101 -6.97 -6.42 -10.36
C ASP A 101 -6.50 -5.14 -9.64
N PHE A 102 -5.54 -4.45 -10.26
CA PHE A 102 -4.89 -3.29 -9.68
C PHE A 102 -4.67 -2.22 -10.76
N ALA A 103 -5.43 -1.14 -10.66
CA ALA A 103 -5.59 -0.14 -11.73
C ALA A 103 -4.38 0.79 -11.94
N LEU A 104 -3.34 0.70 -11.11
CA LEU A 104 -2.20 1.61 -11.13
C LEU A 104 -0.90 0.90 -11.56
N PRO A 105 0.02 1.60 -12.24
CA PRO A 105 1.40 1.15 -12.38
C PRO A 105 2.03 0.91 -10.99
N VAL A 106 2.75 -0.20 -10.84
CA VAL A 106 3.45 -0.56 -9.60
C VAL A 106 4.95 -0.66 -9.80
N TYR A 107 5.69 0.05 -8.97
CA TYR A 107 7.16 0.10 -8.97
C TYR A 107 7.70 -0.56 -7.70
N ALA A 108 8.05 -1.85 -7.80
CA ALA A 108 8.48 -2.64 -6.66
C ALA A 108 10.01 -2.71 -6.54
N ALA A 109 10.54 -2.73 -5.31
CA ALA A 109 11.94 -3.11 -5.09
C ALA A 109 12.13 -4.63 -5.25
N LEU A 110 11.15 -5.41 -4.80
CA LEU A 110 11.12 -6.87 -4.86
C LEU A 110 9.72 -7.35 -5.18
N LYS A 111 9.61 -8.33 -6.08
CA LYS A 111 8.36 -9.07 -6.31
C LYS A 111 8.50 -10.48 -5.73
N LEU A 112 7.55 -10.88 -4.90
CA LEU A 112 7.50 -12.17 -4.23
C LEU A 112 6.23 -12.91 -4.65
N ALA A 113 6.39 -14.08 -5.27
CA ALA A 113 5.31 -15.03 -5.45
C ALA A 113 5.23 -15.91 -4.19
N ILE A 114 4.13 -15.79 -3.45
CA ILE A 114 3.87 -16.59 -2.24
C ILE A 114 2.51 -17.23 -2.41
N ASP A 115 2.46 -18.55 -2.27
CA ASP A 115 1.22 -19.29 -2.35
C ASP A 115 0.31 -18.93 -1.17
N SER A 116 -0.95 -18.64 -1.49
CA SER A 116 -2.01 -18.42 -0.52
C SER A 116 -3.01 -19.54 -0.67
N TYR A 117 -3.33 -20.20 0.44
CA TYR A 117 -4.21 -21.35 0.46
C TYR A 117 -5.49 -21.00 1.20
N GLU A 118 -6.61 -21.52 0.72
CA GLU A 118 -7.82 -21.58 1.52
C GLU A 118 -7.57 -22.46 2.76
N PRO A 119 -8.29 -22.23 3.89
CA PRO A 119 -8.05 -22.97 5.14
C PRO A 119 -8.05 -24.49 4.98
N ASN A 120 -8.89 -25.01 4.07
CA ASN A 120 -9.03 -26.44 3.79
C ASN A 120 -7.95 -27.00 2.85
N ASP A 121 -7.28 -26.14 2.09
CA ASP A 121 -6.33 -26.52 1.03
C ASP A 121 -4.87 -26.26 1.42
N CYS A 122 -4.62 -25.78 2.64
CA CYS A 122 -3.27 -25.50 3.12
C CYS A 122 -2.51 -26.80 3.47
N PRO A 123 -1.45 -27.16 2.72
CA PRO A 123 -0.71 -28.41 2.96
C PRO A 123 -0.02 -28.42 4.33
N ILE A 124 0.45 -27.26 4.80
CA ILE A 124 1.10 -27.12 6.11
C ILE A 124 0.09 -27.34 7.25
N CYS A 125 -1.16 -26.86 7.09
CA CYS A 125 -2.22 -27.09 8.07
C CYS A 125 -2.64 -28.56 8.10
N GLN A 126 -2.74 -29.21 6.95
CA GLN A 126 -3.08 -30.63 6.84
C GLN A 126 -2.04 -31.54 7.50
N GLU A 127 -0.76 -31.16 7.49
CA GLU A 127 0.29 -31.90 8.21
C GLU A 127 0.09 -31.88 9.74
N GLY A 128 -0.57 -30.86 10.30
CA GLY A 128 -0.91 -30.77 11.72
C GLY A 128 0.27 -30.66 12.68
N LYS A 129 1.50 -30.41 12.19
CA LYS A 129 2.74 -30.37 13.00
C LYS A 129 3.01 -29.01 13.64
N LEU A 130 2.37 -27.94 13.15
CA LEU A 130 2.57 -26.57 13.60
C LEU A 130 1.27 -26.02 14.17
N GLN A 131 1.37 -25.28 15.29
CA GLN A 131 0.23 -24.54 15.80
C GLN A 131 -0.07 -23.36 14.89
N LEU A 132 -1.35 -23.15 14.59
CA LEU A 132 -1.78 -22.01 13.80
C LEU A 132 -1.61 -20.73 14.62
N GLU A 133 -0.80 -19.82 14.10
CA GLU A 133 -0.62 -18.49 14.68
C GLU A 133 -1.14 -17.42 13.73
N LYS A 134 -1.71 -16.35 14.30
CA LYS A 134 -2.01 -15.13 13.55
C LYS A 134 -0.96 -14.06 13.83
N PRO A 135 0.00 -13.87 12.92
CA PRO A 135 0.90 -12.73 13.01
C PRO A 135 0.14 -11.46 12.61
N GLY A 136 -0.15 -10.57 13.56
CA GLY A 136 -0.74 -9.26 13.27
C GLY A 136 -1.55 -8.66 14.43
N SER A 137 -1.90 -7.38 14.31
CA SER A 137 -2.58 -6.61 15.36
C SER A 137 -4.11 -6.60 15.28
N ARG A 138 -4.71 -7.28 14.27
CA ARG A 138 -6.16 -7.36 14.10
C ARG A 138 -6.64 -8.73 14.56
N ASP A 139 -7.78 -8.83 15.23
CA ASP A 139 -8.38 -10.12 15.59
C ASP A 139 -8.85 -10.90 14.36
N LEU A 140 -8.86 -12.23 14.42
CA LEU A 140 -9.55 -13.03 13.40
C LEU A 140 -11.04 -12.74 13.50
N PRO A 141 -11.74 -12.43 12.39
CA PRO A 141 -13.18 -12.56 12.42
C PRO A 141 -13.52 -13.98 12.86
N ALA A 142 -14.47 -14.12 13.78
CA ALA A 142 -14.95 -15.43 14.20
C ALA A 142 -15.31 -16.25 12.96
N ALA A 143 -14.87 -17.50 12.90
CA ALA A 143 -15.22 -18.41 11.82
C ALA A 143 -16.75 -18.45 11.69
N LYS A 144 -17.26 -18.23 10.47
CA LYS A 144 -18.67 -18.48 10.15
C LYS A 144 -18.91 -19.97 9.96
#